data_AF-A0A258ZC55-F1
#
_entry.id   AF-A0A258ZC55-F1
#
_cell.length_a   1.000
_cell.length_b   1.000
_cell.length_c   1.000
_cell.angle_alpha   90.00
_cell.angle_beta   90.00
_cell.angle_gamma   90.00
#
_symmetry.space_group_name_H-M   'P 1'
#
loop_
_entity.id
_entity.type
_entity.pdbx_description
1 polymer ?
#
loop_
_entity_poly.entity_id
_entity_poly.type
_entity_poly.pdbx_seq_one_letter_code
_entity_poly.pdbx_strand_id
1 'polypeptide(L)'
;MAVELFKAENPRVVFLDLTMPVMDGYEALKLIKQIDPHAQVVVVSADIQTQAQESVLALGAKLMVPKPIDSDKMLAVLQQLVF
;
A
#
# COMPACT_ATOMS: atom_id res chain seq x y z
N MET A 1 5.54 -14.18 0.88
CA MET A 1 5.87 -12.74 0.99
C MET A 1 4.84 -11.89 0.23
N ALA A 2 4.60 -10.63 0.60
CA ALA A 2 3.56 -9.78 -0.03
C ALA A 2 3.67 -9.72 -1.57
N VAL A 3 4.89 -9.64 -2.08
CA VAL A 3 5.19 -9.62 -3.52
C VAL A 3 4.80 -10.92 -4.23
N GLU A 4 4.94 -12.07 -3.57
CA GLU A 4 4.57 -13.37 -4.15
C GLU A 4 3.05 -13.51 -4.25
N LEU A 5 2.32 -13.06 -3.21
CA LEU A 5 0.86 -13.02 -3.22
C LEU A 5 0.34 -12.07 -4.31
N PHE A 6 0.98 -10.91 -4.48
CA PHE A 6 0.64 -9.98 -5.56
C PHE A 6 0.75 -10.66 -6.94
N LYS A 7 1.84 -11.40 -7.19
CA LYS A 7 2.03 -12.13 -8.45
C LYS A 7 1.02 -13.26 -8.66
N ALA A 8 0.67 -13.97 -7.58
CA ALA A 8 -0.22 -15.12 -7.66
C ALA A 8 -1.68 -14.71 -7.86
N GLU A 9 -2.13 -13.67 -7.16
CA GLU A 9 -3.54 -13.28 -7.10
C GLU A 9 -3.90 -12.12 -8.02
N ASN A 10 -2.90 -11.37 -8.52
CA ASN A 10 -3.07 -10.16 -9.34
C ASN A 10 -4.20 -9.22 -8.82
N PRO A 11 -4.11 -8.78 -7.56
CA PRO A 11 -5.21 -8.08 -6.91
C PRO A 11 -5.43 -6.69 -7.51
N ARG A 12 -6.69 -6.27 -7.60
CA ARG A 12 -7.05 -4.93 -8.08
C ARG A 12 -6.56 -3.82 -7.15
N VAL A 13 -6.59 -4.04 -5.83
CA VAL A 13 -6.14 -3.11 -4.80
C VAL A 13 -5.33 -3.87 -3.76
N VAL A 14 -4.22 -3.29 -3.31
CA VAL A 14 -3.35 -3.83 -2.26
C VAL A 14 -3.35 -2.87 -1.08
N PHE A 15 -3.71 -3.34 0.10
CA PHE A 15 -3.41 -2.64 1.35
C PHE A 15 -2.10 -3.18 1.91
N LEU A 16 -1.09 -2.32 2.01
CA LEU A 16 0.27 -2.68 2.39
C LEU A 16 0.66 -2.03 3.71
N ASP A 17 1.13 -2.82 4.67
CA ASP A 17 1.74 -2.29 5.90
C ASP A 17 3.16 -1.80 5.64
N LEU A 18 3.55 -0.67 6.23
CA LEU A 18 4.95 -0.23 6.22
C LEU A 18 5.78 -0.90 7.32
N THR A 19 5.20 -1.02 8.51
CA THR A 19 5.93 -1.50 9.69
C THR A 19 5.76 -3.00 9.81
N MET A 20 6.56 -3.76 9.05
CA MET A 20 6.58 -5.22 9.11
C MET A 20 7.89 -5.73 9.75
N PRO A 21 7.85 -6.84 10.52
CA PRO A 21 9.01 -7.32 11.26
C PRO A 21 10.08 -8.05 10.41
N VAL A 22 9.76 -8.47 9.18
CA VAL A 22 10.63 -9.35 8.36
C VAL A 22 11.05 -8.74 7.02
N MET A 23 10.20 -7.92 6.40
CA MET A 23 10.46 -7.27 5.12
C MET A 23 10.07 -5.80 5.22
N ASP A 24 10.85 -4.92 4.62
CA ASP A 24 10.50 -3.50 4.59
C ASP A 24 9.31 -3.27 3.63
N GLY A 25 8.23 -2.64 4.12
CA GLY A 25 7.08 -2.28 3.28
C GLY A 25 7.45 -1.35 2.13
N TYR A 26 8.51 -0.54 2.27
CA TYR A 26 9.04 0.26 1.16
C TYR A 26 9.56 -0.61 0.01
N GLU A 27 10.31 -1.66 0.33
CA GLU A 27 10.82 -2.60 -0.67
C GLU A 27 9.70 -3.38 -1.34
N ALA A 28 8.71 -3.83 -0.56
CA ALA A 28 7.54 -4.52 -1.10
C ALA A 28 6.78 -3.63 -2.09
N LEU A 29 6.55 -2.35 -1.74
CA LEU A 29 5.91 -1.38 -2.64
C LEU A 29 6.70 -1.21 -3.94
N LYS A 30 8.02 -1.02 -3.83
CA LYS A 30 8.90 -0.86 -5.00
C LYS A 30 8.84 -2.09 -5.93
N LEU A 31 8.90 -3.29 -5.36
CA LEU A 31 8.83 -4.53 -6.13
C LEU A 31 7.47 -4.73 -6.80
N ILE A 32 6.37 -4.48 -6.09
CA ILE A 32 5.01 -4.53 -6.65
C ILE A 32 4.91 -3.56 -7.84
N LYS A 33 5.42 -2.34 -7.70
CA LYS A 33 5.40 -1.32 -8.76
C LYS A 33 6.30 -1.62 -9.95
N GLN A 34 7.38 -2.36 -9.74
CA GLN A 34 8.21 -2.88 -10.84
C GLN A 34 7.52 -4.00 -11.62
N ILE A 35 6.71 -4.82 -10.94
CA ILE A 35 5.92 -5.89 -11.58
C ILE A 35 4.75 -5.29 -12.35
N ASP A 36 4.03 -4.37 -11.73
CA ASP A 36 2.92 -3.64 -12.33
C ASP A 36 2.96 -2.15 -11.91
N PRO A 37 3.39 -1.24 -12.81
CA PRO A 37 3.38 0.19 -12.55
C PRO A 37 1.99 0.74 -12.20
N HIS A 38 0.92 0.09 -12.68
CA HIS A 38 -0.47 0.49 -12.50
C HIS A 38 -1.12 -0.10 -11.24
N ALA A 39 -0.42 -0.94 -10.47
CA ALA A 39 -0.93 -1.55 -9.26
C ALA A 39 -1.50 -0.49 -8.29
N GLN A 40 -2.72 -0.68 -7.79
CA GLN A 40 -3.34 0.25 -6.86
C GLN A 40 -2.93 -0.11 -5.42
N VAL A 41 -1.81 0.44 -4.96
CA VAL A 41 -1.29 0.16 -3.60
C VAL A 41 -1.66 1.30 -2.66
N VAL A 42 -2.35 0.97 -1.58
CA VAL A 42 -2.65 1.85 -0.44
C VAL A 42 -1.78 1.42 0.73
N VAL A 43 -1.01 2.35 1.26
CA VAL A 43 -0.18 2.11 2.43
C VAL A 43 -1.00 2.33 3.70
N VAL A 44 -0.89 1.43 4.66
CA VAL A 44 -1.59 1.49 5.95
C VAL A 44 -0.56 1.37 7.08
N SER A 45 -0.29 2.44 7.81
CA SER A 45 0.84 2.49 8.77
C SER A 45 0.46 3.22 10.06
N ALA A 46 1.10 2.85 11.18
CA ALA A 46 1.05 3.64 12.41
C ALA A 46 2.06 4.81 12.36
N ASP A 47 3.15 4.66 11.62
CA ASP A 47 4.08 5.74 11.30
C ASP A 47 3.51 6.54 10.12
N ILE A 48 3.11 7.78 10.38
CA ILE A 48 2.54 8.73 9.39
C ILE A 48 3.34 10.03 9.34
N GLN A 49 4.63 9.96 9.65
CA GLN A 49 5.50 11.13 9.50
C GLN A 49 5.47 11.63 8.05
N THR A 50 5.57 12.95 7.87
CA THR A 50 5.55 13.59 6.54
C THR A 50 6.56 12.94 5.59
N GLN A 51 7.76 12.63 6.08
CA GLN A 51 8.80 11.98 5.29
C GLN A 51 8.42 10.56 4.85
N ALA A 52 7.76 9.78 5.70
CA ALA A 52 7.26 8.45 5.35
C ALA A 52 6.19 8.54 4.25
N GLN A 53 5.26 9.49 4.40
CA GLN A 53 4.20 9.75 3.42
C GLN A 53 4.78 10.18 2.07
N GLU A 54 5.70 11.14 2.05
CA GLU A 54 6.37 11.57 0.83
C GLU A 54 7.12 10.41 0.15
N SER A 55 7.81 9.59 0.94
CA SER A 55 8.58 8.46 0.43
C SER A 55 7.70 7.41 -0.26
N VAL A 56 6.59 6.98 0.35
CA VAL A 56 5.71 5.99 -0.28
C VAL A 56 4.96 6.52 -1.49
N LEU A 57 4.56 7.80 -1.47
CA LEU A 57 3.91 8.43 -2.61
C LEU A 57 4.89 8.56 -3.79
N ALA A 58 6.14 8.93 -3.52
CA ALA A 58 7.20 8.96 -4.54
C ALA A 58 7.50 7.57 -5.13
N LEU A 59 7.35 6.50 -4.35
CA LEU A 59 7.45 5.12 -4.82
C LEU A 59 6.20 4.64 -5.59
N GLY A 60 5.16 5.46 -5.69
CA GLY A 60 3.97 5.20 -6.49
C GLY A 60 2.78 4.62 -5.71
N ALA A 61 2.80 4.65 -4.37
CA ALA A 61 1.59 4.40 -3.59
C ALA A 61 0.50 5.42 -3.98
N LYS A 62 -0.76 4.98 -3.96
CA LYS A 62 -1.90 5.85 -4.26
C LYS A 62 -2.26 6.73 -3.08
N LEU A 63 -2.26 6.14 -1.89
CA LEU A 63 -2.67 6.78 -0.66
C LEU A 63 -1.87 6.18 0.50
N MET A 64 -1.72 6.96 1.57
CA MET A 64 -1.27 6.50 2.87
C MET A 64 -2.35 6.79 3.89
N VAL A 65 -2.71 5.78 4.68
CA VAL A 65 -3.80 5.84 5.67
C VAL A 65 -3.25 5.47 7.05
N PRO A 66 -3.54 6.28 8.09
CA PRO A 66 -3.12 5.96 9.45
C PRO A 66 -3.84 4.73 10.00
N LYS A 67 -3.14 3.95 10.81
CA LYS A 67 -3.75 2.98 11.72
C LYS A 67 -4.27 3.70 12.99
N PRO A 68 -5.37 3.25 13.60
CA PRO A 68 -6.26 2.18 13.13
C PRO A 68 -7.15 2.63 11.97
N ILE A 69 -7.36 1.74 11.00
CA ILE A 69 -8.34 1.90 9.93
C ILE A 69 -9.57 1.06 10.25
N ASP A 70 -10.74 1.70 10.21
CA ASP A 70 -12.04 1.05 10.38
C ASP A 70 -12.67 0.70 9.02
N SER A 71 -13.74 -0.09 9.04
CA SER A 71 -14.41 -0.58 7.83
C SER A 71 -14.96 0.56 6.96
N ASP A 72 -15.43 1.65 7.58
CA ASP A 72 -16.01 2.79 6.86
C ASP A 72 -14.94 3.55 6.07
N LYS A 73 -13.78 3.81 6.69
CA LYS A 73 -12.63 4.40 6.00
C LYS A 73 -12.09 3.50 4.91
N MET A 74 -12.01 2.19 5.16
CA MET A 74 -11.56 1.22 4.16
C MET A 74 -12.51 1.22 2.95
N LEU A 75 -13.82 1.26 3.19
CA LEU A 75 -14.82 1.33 2.12
C LEU A 75 -14.69 2.65 1.33
N ALA A 76 -14.47 3.78 1.99
CA ALA A 76 -14.27 5.06 1.32
C ALA A 76 -13.02 5.05 0.41
N VAL A 77 -11.92 4.45 0.87
CA VAL A 77 -10.71 4.29 0.05
C VAL A 77 -10.97 3.40 -1.16
N LEU A 78 -11.67 2.28 -0.97
CA LEU A 78 -12.03 1.39 -2.08
C LEU A 78 -12.94 2.10 -3.09
N GLN A 79 -13.89 2.90 -2.63
CA GLN A 79 -14.76 3.70 -3.49
C GLN A 79 -13.97 4.66 -4.38
N GLN A 80 -12.89 5.27 -3.87
CA GLN A 80 -12.04 6.18 -4.65
C GLN A 80 -11.15 5.50 -5.70
N LEU A 81 -10.82 4.22 -5.50
CA LEU A 81 -9.86 3.50 -6.36
C LEU A 81 -10.52 2.54 -7.34
N VAL A 82 -11.73 2.07 -7.02
CA VAL A 82 -12.42 1.00 -7.76
C VAL A 82 -13.56 1.53 -8.61
N PHE A 83 -14.10 2.70 -8.28
CA PHE A 83 -15.23 3.32 -8.98
C PHE A 83 -14.78 4.63 -9.62
#